data_AF-A0A8C0NRJ3-F1
#
_entry.id   AF-A0A8C0NRJ3-F1
#
_cell.length_a   1.000
_cell.length_b   1.000
_cell.length_c   1.000
_cell.angle_alpha   90.00
_cell.angle_beta   90.00
_cell.angle_gamma   90.00
#
_symmetry.space_group_name_H-M   'P 1'
#
loop_
_entity.id
_entity.type
_entity.pdbx_description
1 polymer ?
#
loop_
_entity_poly.entity_id
_entity_poly.type
_entity_poly.pdbx_seq_one_letter_code
_entity_poly.pdbx_strand_id
1 'polypeptide(L)'
;MRWFLPWTLAAVTAAAATEGKKCLAVYQPEAPMNFTLAGCSSTRSYRPKYCGVCTDDRCCIPYKSKTIDVSFQCPDGPGFSRQILWINACFCNLSCRNPNDIFADLESYPDFSEIAD
;
A
#
# COMPACT_ATOMS: atom_id res chain seq x y z
N MET A 1 -23.41 -0.36 55.98
CA MET A 1 -22.10 0.09 55.48
C MET A 1 -21.99 -0.41 54.04
N ARG A 2 -21.95 0.52 53.07
CA ARG A 2 -21.84 0.22 51.63
C ARG A 2 -20.41 -0.24 51.36
N TRP A 3 -20.24 -1.51 50.97
CA TRP A 3 -19.01 -1.95 50.32
C TRP A 3 -19.28 -1.97 48.82
N PHE A 4 -18.96 -0.84 48.20
CA PHE A 4 -18.68 -0.79 46.76
C PHE A 4 -17.38 -1.55 46.52
N LEU A 5 -17.40 -2.54 45.63
CA LEU A 5 -16.30 -2.80 44.72
C LEU A 5 -16.88 -3.19 43.35
N PRO A 6 -16.24 -2.73 42.27
CA PRO A 6 -16.89 -2.32 41.04
C PRO A 6 -16.89 -3.42 39.98
N TRP A 7 -17.86 -3.34 39.07
CA TRP A 7 -17.78 -4.00 37.76
C TRP A 7 -16.49 -3.60 37.05
N THR A 8 -15.62 -4.57 36.74
CA THR A 8 -14.86 -4.65 35.48
C THR A 8 -14.07 -5.96 35.40
N LEU A 9 -14.70 -7.01 34.90
CA LEU A 9 -14.00 -8.03 34.13
C LEU A 9 -14.59 -8.01 32.73
N ALA A 10 -14.26 -6.96 31.99
CA ALA A 10 -14.43 -6.99 30.55
C ALA A 10 -13.40 -7.98 30.03
N ALA A 11 -13.88 -9.15 29.61
CA ALA A 11 -13.11 -10.08 28.80
C ALA A 11 -12.55 -9.30 27.59
N VAL A 12 -11.22 -9.23 27.47
CA VAL A 12 -10.57 -8.86 26.22
C VAL A 12 -10.75 -10.06 25.29
N THR A 13 -11.92 -10.16 24.68
CA THR A 13 -12.12 -11.07 23.55
C THR A 13 -11.23 -10.56 22.42
N ALA A 14 -10.19 -11.36 22.14
CA ALA A 14 -9.39 -11.24 20.95
C ALA A 14 -10.29 -11.08 19.72
N ALA A 15 -10.11 -9.99 18.97
CA ALA A 15 -10.63 -9.92 17.61
C ALA A 15 -9.81 -10.92 16.77
N ALA A 16 -10.30 -12.16 16.71
CA ALA A 16 -9.87 -13.14 15.74
C ALA A 16 -10.27 -12.63 14.35
N ALA A 17 -9.32 -11.98 13.67
CA ALA A 17 -9.43 -11.69 12.25
C ALA A 17 -9.14 -12.97 11.45
N THR A 18 -10.08 -13.89 11.43
CA THR A 18 -10.07 -15.04 10.51
C THR A 18 -11.44 -15.17 9.86
N GLU A 19 -11.61 -14.48 8.73
CA GLU A 19 -12.47 -14.90 7.62
C GLU A 19 -12.10 -14.04 6.39
N GLY A 20 -12.05 -14.67 5.22
CA GLY A 20 -11.29 -14.27 4.03
C GLY A 20 -11.30 -12.78 3.65
N LYS A 21 -10.13 -12.27 3.26
CA LYS A 21 -9.93 -10.88 2.82
C LYS A 21 -10.86 -10.56 1.64
N LYS A 22 -11.98 -9.91 1.96
CA LYS A 22 -12.90 -9.35 0.97
C LYS A 22 -12.27 -8.10 0.36
N CYS A 23 -12.39 -7.89 -0.96
CA CYS A 23 -11.90 -6.67 -1.63
C CYS A 23 -12.62 -5.46 -1.06
N LEU A 24 -12.02 -4.79 -0.08
CA LEU A 24 -12.31 -3.40 0.23
C LEU A 24 -11.46 -2.63 -0.78
N ALA A 25 -12.10 -2.00 -1.77
CA ALA A 25 -11.43 -1.41 -2.93
C ALA A 25 -10.28 -0.44 -2.60
N VAL A 26 -10.12 -0.05 -1.33
CA VAL A 26 -8.92 0.55 -0.77
C VAL A 26 -8.79 0.11 0.70
N TYR A 27 -7.59 -0.23 1.15
CA TYR A 27 -7.23 -0.30 2.56
C TYR A 27 -6.55 1.01 2.99
N GLN A 28 -6.96 1.58 4.12
CA GLN A 28 -6.30 2.72 4.72
C GLN A 28 -5.92 2.38 6.17
N PRO A 29 -4.67 2.61 6.60
CA PRO A 29 -4.28 2.41 7.99
C PRO A 29 -5.08 3.31 8.93
N GLU A 30 -5.40 2.78 10.12
CA GLU A 30 -6.11 3.53 11.16
C GLU A 30 -5.27 4.72 11.67
N ALA A 31 -3.97 4.49 11.87
CA ALA A 31 -3.02 5.49 12.34
C ALA A 31 -2.18 6.07 11.18
N PRO A 32 -1.81 7.37 11.24
CA PRO A 32 -0.79 7.91 10.35
C PRO A 32 0.56 7.25 10.61
N MET A 33 1.33 7.03 9.55
CA MET A 33 2.66 6.44 9.61
C MET A 33 3.65 7.27 8.80
N ASN A 34 4.93 7.19 9.15
CA ASN A 34 5.99 7.79 8.36
C ASN A 34 6.40 6.82 7.24
N PHE A 35 6.75 7.36 6.09
CA PHE A 35 7.41 6.57 5.05
C PHE A 35 8.86 6.35 5.41
N THR A 36 9.40 5.18 5.05
CA THR A 36 10.80 4.85 5.20
C THR A 36 11.40 4.50 3.85
N LEU A 37 12.57 5.08 3.55
CA LEU A 37 13.28 4.83 2.31
C LEU A 37 14.79 4.91 2.57
N ALA A 38 15.53 3.85 2.23
CA ALA A 38 16.98 3.76 2.38
C ALA A 38 17.49 4.14 3.80
N GLY A 39 16.75 3.74 4.85
CA GLY A 39 17.10 4.07 6.24
C GLY A 39 16.72 5.48 6.70
N CYS A 40 16.12 6.30 5.82
CA CYS A 40 15.62 7.64 6.15
C CYS A 40 14.10 7.62 6.36
N SER A 41 13.57 8.53 7.18
CA SER A 41 12.14 8.62 7.49
C SER A 41 11.54 9.92 6.97
N SER A 42 10.27 9.90 6.56
CA SER A 42 9.59 11.12 6.12
C SER A 42 9.45 12.11 7.26
N THR A 43 9.57 13.40 6.95
CA THR A 43 9.46 14.49 7.93
C THR A 43 8.02 14.67 8.44
N ARG A 44 7.04 14.17 7.69
CA ARG A 44 5.61 14.19 8.02
C ARG A 44 5.07 12.77 8.07
N SER A 45 4.04 12.57 8.88
CA SER A 45 3.26 11.34 8.89
C SER A 45 2.12 11.41 7.89
N TYR A 46 1.87 10.29 7.21
CA TYR A 46 0.88 10.17 6.15
C TYR A 46 -0.09 9.02 6.47
N ARG A 47 -1.31 9.10 5.93
CA ARG A 47 -2.26 7.98 5.90
C ARG A 47 -2.48 7.52 4.46
N PRO A 48 -1.47 6.86 3.85
CA PRO A 48 -1.58 6.37 2.48
C PRO A 48 -2.68 5.34 2.35
N LYS A 49 -3.26 5.29 1.17
CA LYS A 49 -4.20 4.27 0.75
C LYS A 49 -3.44 3.17 0.00
N TYR A 50 -3.85 1.93 0.20
CA TYR A 50 -3.26 0.76 -0.44
C TYR A 50 -4.34 -0.07 -1.13
N CYS A 51 -3.98 -0.76 -2.22
CA CYS A 51 -4.89 -1.70 -2.86
C CYS A 51 -4.93 -3.02 -2.07
N GLY A 52 -6.13 -3.59 -1.95
CA GLY A 52 -6.36 -4.86 -1.27
C GLY A 52 -6.23 -6.06 -2.19
N VAL A 53 -6.98 -7.12 -1.88
CA VAL A 53 -7.10 -8.34 -2.70
C VAL A 53 -8.57 -8.59 -2.99
N CYS A 54 -8.89 -9.05 -4.19
CA CYS A 54 -10.26 -9.31 -4.57
C CYS A 54 -10.73 -10.73 -4.31
N THR A 55 -12.04 -10.88 -4.13
CA THR A 55 -12.68 -12.16 -3.74
C THR A 55 -12.87 -13.11 -4.91
N ASP A 56 -12.58 -12.66 -6.12
CA ASP A 56 -12.61 -13.39 -7.37
C ASP A 56 -11.20 -13.41 -7.99
N ASP A 57 -11.05 -14.06 -9.14
CA ASP A 57 -9.77 -14.18 -9.87
C ASP A 57 -9.30 -12.87 -10.54
N ARG A 58 -9.65 -11.70 -9.98
CA ARG A 58 -9.24 -10.38 -10.47
C ARG A 58 -8.13 -9.78 -9.62
N CYS A 59 -7.28 -9.00 -10.27
CA CYS A 59 -6.28 -8.20 -9.57
C CYS A 59 -6.83 -6.86 -9.11
N CYS A 60 -6.50 -6.48 -7.87
CA CYS A 60 -6.80 -5.14 -7.36
C CYS A 60 -5.66 -4.20 -7.77
N ILE A 61 -5.93 -3.31 -8.73
CA ILE A 61 -4.93 -2.40 -9.29
C ILE A 61 -5.28 -0.93 -8.97
N PRO A 62 -4.28 -0.05 -8.80
CA PRO A 62 -4.52 1.39 -8.66
C PRO A 62 -5.21 1.93 -9.91
N TYR A 63 -6.39 2.54 -9.75
CA TYR A 63 -7.15 3.13 -10.87
C TYR A 63 -7.06 4.65 -10.88
N LYS A 64 -7.04 5.27 -9.70
CA LYS A 64 -6.82 6.72 -9.55
C LYS A 64 -5.69 6.95 -8.58
N SER A 65 -4.61 7.54 -9.06
CA SER A 65 -3.45 7.92 -8.28
C SER A 65 -2.96 9.31 -8.67
N LYS A 66 -2.19 9.92 -7.78
CA LYS A 66 -1.40 11.12 -8.06
C LYS A 66 0.02 10.90 -7.55
N THR A 67 0.95 11.68 -8.04
CA THR A 67 2.31 11.68 -7.49
C THR A 67 2.42 12.82 -6.48
N ILE A 68 2.93 12.53 -5.29
CA ILE A 68 3.21 13.55 -4.27
C ILE A 68 4.72 13.62 -4.01
N ASP A 69 5.22 14.80 -3.70
CA ASP A 69 6.59 14.95 -3.21
C ASP A 69 6.62 14.74 -1.69
N VAL A 70 7.51 13.86 -1.25
CA VAL A 70 7.73 13.53 0.16
C VAL A 70 9.17 13.84 0.52
N SER A 71 9.36 14.67 1.54
CA SER A 71 10.67 14.98 2.09
C SER A 71 11.04 13.99 3.18
N PHE A 72 12.27 13.46 3.09
CA PHE A 72 12.87 12.50 3.99
C PHE A 72 14.02 13.14 4.76
N GLN A 73 14.14 12.76 6.04
CA GLN A 73 15.25 13.10 6.90
C GLN A 73 15.99 11.82 7.28
N CYS A 74 17.31 11.86 7.15
CA CYS A 74 18.21 10.77 7.50
C CYS A 74 18.88 11.06 8.86
N PRO A 75 19.22 10.04 9.67
CA PRO A 75 19.92 10.23 10.95
C PRO A 75 21.30 10.88 10.78
N ASP A 76 22.08 10.40 9.80
CA ASP A 76 23.49 10.78 9.60
C ASP A 76 23.74 11.43 8.23
N GLY A 77 22.73 12.08 7.63
CA GLY A 77 22.85 12.58 6.28
C GLY A 77 21.89 13.72 5.92
N PRO A 78 22.12 14.38 4.78
CA PRO A 78 21.23 15.42 4.30
C PRO A 78 19.85 14.83 3.97
N GLY A 79 18.81 15.63 4.22
CA GLY A 79 17.46 15.28 3.78
C GLY A 79 17.32 15.35 2.26
N PHE A 80 16.33 14.63 1.73
CA PHE A 80 16.05 14.64 0.29
C PHE A 80 14.54 14.51 0.02
N SER A 81 14.11 14.90 -1.17
CA SER A 81 12.73 14.73 -1.63
C SER A 81 12.61 13.59 -2.64
N ARG A 82 11.50 12.85 -2.57
CA ARG A 82 11.12 11.83 -3.55
C ARG A 82 9.65 11.91 -3.90
N GLN A 83 9.40 11.71 -5.17
CA GLN A 83 8.07 11.51 -5.73
C GLN A 83 7.58 10.10 -5.41
N ILE A 84 6.43 10.00 -4.74
CA ILE A 84 5.81 8.75 -4.34
C ILE A 84 4.40 8.66 -4.92
N LEU A 85 4.02 7.45 -5.32
CA LEU A 85 2.67 7.16 -5.79
C LEU A 85 1.66 7.25 -4.65
N TRP A 86 0.72 8.17 -4.77
CA TRP A 86 -0.38 8.38 -3.83
C TRP A 86 -1.69 7.86 -4.41
N ILE A 87 -2.13 6.72 -3.91
CA ILE A 87 -3.35 6.06 -4.37
C ILE A 87 -4.58 6.78 -3.81
N ASN A 88 -5.58 7.03 -4.65
CA ASN A 88 -6.88 7.56 -4.24
C ASN A 88 -7.98 6.50 -4.30
N ALA A 89 -7.94 5.63 -5.31
CA ALA A 89 -8.87 4.52 -5.50
C ALA A 89 -8.21 3.36 -6.27
N CYS A 90 -8.62 2.13 -5.95
CA CYS A 90 -8.30 0.92 -6.72
C CYS A 90 -9.56 0.31 -7.31
N PHE A 91 -9.39 -0.55 -8.31
CA PHE A 91 -10.47 -1.31 -8.95
C PHE A 91 -10.00 -2.72 -9.29
N CYS A 92 -10.96 -3.65 -9.40
CA CYS A 92 -10.74 -5.06 -9.63
C CYS A 92 -10.77 -5.36 -11.14
N ASN A 93 -9.63 -5.68 -11.73
CA ASN A 93 -9.51 -5.94 -13.16
C ASN A 93 -9.15 -7.40 -13.46
N LEU A 94 -9.64 -7.93 -14.59
CA LEU A 94 -9.19 -9.22 -15.11
C LEU A 94 -7.78 -9.13 -15.71
N SER A 95 -7.39 -7.97 -16.24
CA SER A 95 -6.01 -7.75 -16.68
C SER A 95 -5.13 -7.43 -15.46
N CYS A 96 -4.43 -8.45 -15.01
CA CYS A 96 -3.42 -8.38 -13.97
C CYS A 96 -2.10 -7.88 -14.55
N ARG A 97 -1.57 -6.79 -13.99
CA ARG A 97 -0.18 -6.39 -14.22
C ARG A 97 0.63 -6.78 -13.01
N ASN A 98 1.72 -7.50 -13.19
CA ASN A 98 2.60 -7.85 -12.08
C ASN A 98 3.39 -6.59 -11.68
N PRO A 99 3.17 -6.00 -10.49
CA PRO A 99 3.87 -4.79 -10.07
C PRO A 99 5.36 -5.03 -9.81
N ASN A 100 5.80 -6.29 -9.64
CA ASN A 100 7.20 -6.64 -9.50
C ASN A 100 7.90 -6.86 -10.85
N ASP A 101 7.14 -7.01 -11.93
CA ASP A 101 7.68 -7.17 -13.28
C ASP A 101 7.74 -5.80 -13.96
N ILE A 102 8.83 -5.09 -13.71
CA ILE A 102 9.10 -3.78 -14.31
C ILE A 102 9.34 -3.86 -15.83
N PHE A 103 9.51 -5.08 -16.37
CA PHE A 103 9.75 -5.32 -17.79
C PHE A 103 8.49 -5.78 -18.53
N ALA A 104 7.35 -5.95 -17.85
CA ALA A 104 6.10 -6.39 -18.48
C ALA A 104 5.58 -5.46 -19.60
N ASP A 105 5.96 -4.17 -19.56
CA ASP A 105 5.59 -3.17 -20.58
C ASP A 105 6.67 -3.00 -21.67
N LEU A 106 7.83 -3.66 -21.56
CA LEU A 106 8.86 -3.60 -22.59
C LEU A 106 8.49 -4.59 -23.71
N GLU A 107 8.06 -4.05 -24.85
CA GLU A 107 7.97 -4.84 -26.08
C GLU A 107 9.35 -5.45 -26.36
N SER A 108 9.38 -6.76 -26.66
CA SER A 108 10.59 -7.42 -27.11
C SER A 108 11.13 -6.68 -28.32
N TYR A 109 12.35 -6.16 -28.23
CA TYR A 109 13.04 -5.61 -29.40
C TYR A 109 13.06 -6.71 -30.48
N PRO A 110 12.57 -6.46 -31.70
CA PRO A 110 12.60 -7.46 -32.76
C PRO A 110 14.04 -7.86 -33.01
N ASP A 111 14.28 -9.16 -33.15
CA ASP A 111 15.60 -9.69 -33.48
C ASP A 111 16.04 -9.09 -34.83
N PHE A 112 17.30 -8.69 -34.95
CA PHE A 112 17.82 -8.03 -36.16
C PHE A 112 17.67 -8.89 -37.42
N SER A 113 17.41 -10.19 -37.27
CA SER A 113 17.07 -11.12 -38.35
C SER A 113 15.72 -10.84 -39.03
N GLU A 114 14.80 -10.09 -38.43
CA GLU A 114 13.49 -9.76 -39.04
C GLU A 114 13.48 -8.41 -39.77
N ILE A 115 14.57 -7.64 -39.73
CA ILE A 115 14.70 -6.32 -40.37
C ILE A 115 15.31 -6.44 -41.78
N ALA A 116 15.70 -7.65 -42.18
CA ALA A 116 16.50 -7.92 -43.38
C ALA A 116 15.76 -8.67 -44.52
N ASP A 117 14.43 -8.64 -44.56
CA ASP A 117 13.63 -9.13 -45.70
C ASP A 117 12.74 -8.04 -46.32
#